data_AF-A0A959ZB06-F1
#
_entry.id   AF-A0A959ZB06-F1
#
_cell.length_a   1.000
_cell.length_b   1.000
_cell.length_c   1.000
_cell.angle_alpha   90.00
_cell.angle_beta   90.00
_cell.angle_gamma   90.00
#
_symmetry.space_group_name_H-M   'P 1'
#
loop_
_entity.id
_entity.type
_entity.pdbx_description
1 polymer ?
#
loop_
_entity_poly.entity_id
_entity_poly.type
_entity_poly.pdbx_seq_one_letter_code
_entity_poly.pdbx_strand_id
1 'polypeptide(L)'
;MDLFSIISILFTSYLTVDFVRYISRREMKKDFAALRTLKNYRWLMAIPVVLVTLTLTFTIGFLLYTYGQPILNFSWIQLIPSGDKTNEPQNLMVSGLSIPWFAWIFWVLLVINVPRLAKREERAFRQHTRGWKEALWQSVKFGLVHCFVGVPIAFGLALTIPGLLFAYTYSKGGIRLSTAWHAVYNWVILTFAMLFISGIL
;
A
#
# COMPACT_ATOMS: atom_id res chain seq x y z
N MET A 1 -15.58 9.79 -20.74
CA MET A 1 -14.46 9.57 -19.79
C MET A 1 -14.58 8.14 -19.30
N ASP A 2 -13.54 7.33 -19.43
CA ASP A 2 -13.59 5.94 -18.96
C ASP A 2 -13.56 5.84 -17.43
N LEU A 3 -13.93 4.66 -16.90
CA LEU A 3 -14.02 4.40 -15.46
C LEU A 3 -12.67 4.60 -14.74
N PHE A 4 -11.55 4.25 -15.38
CA PHE A 4 -10.22 4.42 -14.79
C PHE A 4 -9.86 5.90 -14.61
N SER A 5 -10.20 6.72 -15.58
CA SER A 5 -10.06 8.17 -15.53
C SER A 5 -10.93 8.77 -14.41
N ILE A 6 -12.18 8.30 -14.24
CA ILE A 6 -13.04 8.71 -13.12
C ILE A 6 -12.38 8.37 -11.78
N ILE A 7 -11.92 7.13 -11.61
CA ILE A 7 -11.31 6.67 -10.36
C ILE A 7 -10.00 7.42 -10.08
N SER A 8 -9.17 7.66 -11.10
CA SER A 8 -7.93 8.45 -11.00
C SER A 8 -8.22 9.84 -10.45
N ILE A 9 -9.22 10.52 -11.02
CA ILE A 9 -9.62 11.88 -10.61
C ILE A 9 -10.18 11.87 -9.19
N LEU A 10 -11.07 10.93 -8.87
CA LEU A 10 -11.66 10.83 -7.53
C LEU A 10 -10.60 10.54 -6.46
N PHE A 11 -9.67 9.61 -6.72
CA PHE A 11 -8.62 9.27 -5.79
C PHE A 11 -7.63 10.42 -5.61
N THR A 12 -7.23 11.09 -6.69
CA THR A 12 -6.35 12.27 -6.60
C THR A 12 -7.03 13.43 -5.89
N SER A 13 -8.32 13.65 -6.14
CA SER A 13 -9.13 14.64 -5.44
C SER A 13 -9.21 14.33 -3.95
N TYR A 14 -9.43 13.06 -3.59
CA TYR A 14 -9.40 12.60 -2.21
C TYR A 14 -8.05 12.87 -1.56
N LEU A 15 -6.92 12.51 -2.19
CA LEU A 15 -5.58 12.77 -1.65
C LEU A 15 -5.30 14.27 -1.48
N THR A 16 -5.76 15.09 -2.42
CA THR A 16 -5.61 16.54 -2.37
C THR A 16 -6.41 17.13 -1.20
N VAL A 17 -7.68 16.76 -1.05
CA VAL A 17 -8.52 17.19 0.07
C VAL A 17 -7.95 16.69 1.40
N ASP A 18 -7.46 15.45 1.44
CA ASP A 18 -6.84 14.89 2.62
C ASP A 18 -5.58 15.65 3.02
N PHE A 19 -4.72 15.97 2.05
CA PHE A 19 -3.52 16.78 2.23
C PHE A 19 -3.83 18.17 2.79
N VAL A 20 -4.81 18.87 2.20
CA VAL A 20 -5.25 20.19 2.68
C VAL A 20 -5.73 20.09 4.13
N ARG A 21 -6.52 19.05 4.48
CA ARG A 21 -6.93 18.78 5.86
C ARG A 21 -5.75 18.44 6.78
N TYR A 22 -4.75 17.74 6.25
CA TYR A 22 -3.56 17.30 7.00
C TYR A 22 -2.71 18.49 7.44
N ILE A 23 -2.54 19.48 6.54
CA ILE A 23 -1.88 20.75 6.82
C ILE A 23 -2.75 21.62 7.73
N SER A 24 -4.03 21.82 7.40
CA SER A 24 -4.90 22.76 8.13
C SER A 24 -5.09 22.35 9.59
N ARG A 25 -5.17 21.04 9.87
CA ARG A 25 -5.26 20.49 11.23
C ARG A 25 -3.92 20.35 11.95
N ARG A 26 -2.81 20.72 11.29
CA ARG A 26 -1.43 20.58 11.80
C ARG A 26 -1.11 19.16 12.28
N GLU A 27 -1.74 18.16 11.67
CA GLU A 27 -1.58 16.74 12.02
C GLU A 27 -0.28 16.16 11.46
N MET A 28 0.29 16.79 10.42
CA MET A 28 1.52 16.34 9.74
C MET A 28 2.68 16.10 10.71
N LYS A 29 2.95 17.04 11.59
CA LYS A 29 4.02 16.88 12.59
C LYS A 29 3.77 15.67 13.51
N LYS A 30 2.52 15.37 13.84
CA LYS A 30 2.15 14.27 14.76
C LYS A 30 2.34 12.90 14.10
N ASP A 31 1.95 12.78 12.84
CA ASP A 31 2.00 11.52 12.11
C ASP A 31 3.42 11.21 11.62
N PHE A 32 4.18 12.21 11.16
CA PHE A 32 5.62 12.04 10.92
C PHE A 32 6.41 11.75 12.20
N ALA A 33 5.94 12.20 13.37
CA ALA A 33 6.55 11.82 14.65
C ALA A 33 6.40 10.32 14.98
N ALA A 34 5.62 9.54 14.23
CA ALA A 34 5.64 8.08 14.31
C ALA A 34 7.02 7.52 13.90
N LEU A 35 7.68 8.12 12.91
CA LEU A 35 8.98 7.67 12.41
C LEU A 35 10.09 7.77 13.47
N ARG A 36 9.95 8.69 14.42
CA ARG A 36 10.86 8.81 15.58
C ARG A 36 10.85 7.58 16.50
N THR A 37 9.90 6.66 16.33
CA THR A 37 9.86 5.37 17.05
C THR A 37 10.83 4.34 16.48
N LEU A 38 11.26 4.52 15.23
CA LEU A 38 12.42 3.84 14.66
C LEU A 38 13.65 4.54 15.23
N LYS A 39 14.24 4.00 16.30
CA LYS A 39 15.48 4.51 16.91
C LYS A 39 16.65 3.61 16.52
N ASN A 40 17.82 4.21 16.29
CA ASN A 40 19.12 3.53 16.14
C ASN A 40 19.05 2.39 15.10
N TYR A 41 19.37 1.16 15.53
CA TYR A 41 19.39 -0.04 14.69
C TYR A 41 18.08 -0.28 13.93
N ARG A 42 16.93 0.21 14.43
CA ARG A 42 15.65 0.00 13.74
C ARG A 42 15.58 0.73 12.40
N TRP A 43 16.24 1.87 12.25
CA TRP A 43 16.34 2.52 10.93
C TRP A 43 17.22 1.72 9.97
N LEU A 44 18.37 1.24 10.46
CA LEU A 44 19.27 0.38 9.68
C LEU A 44 18.58 -0.91 9.24
N MET A 45 17.73 -1.49 10.09
CA MET A 45 17.01 -2.72 9.82
C MET A 45 15.69 -2.51 9.06
N ALA A 46 15.09 -1.31 9.09
CA ALA A 46 13.78 -1.08 8.48
C ALA A 46 13.82 -1.33 6.97
N ILE A 47 14.80 -0.75 6.27
CA ILE A 47 14.96 -0.91 4.82
C ILE A 47 15.18 -2.39 4.44
N PRO A 48 16.19 -3.12 4.95
CA PRO A 48 16.42 -4.51 4.54
C PRO A 48 15.26 -5.43 4.93
N VAL A 49 14.63 -5.25 6.09
CA VAL A 49 13.45 -6.05 6.48
C VAL A 49 12.28 -5.76 5.54
N VAL A 50 12.04 -4.50 5.18
CA VAL A 50 11.02 -4.13 4.19
C VAL A 50 11.32 -4.72 2.82
N LEU A 51 12.58 -4.67 2.35
CA LEU A 51 12.98 -5.25 1.08
C LEU A 51 12.76 -6.77 1.07
N VAL A 52 13.18 -7.49 2.11
CA VAL A 52 12.92 -8.93 2.24
C VAL A 52 11.41 -9.20 2.26
N THR A 53 10.64 -8.41 3.00
CA THR A 53 9.17 -8.54 3.07
C THR A 53 8.54 -8.34 1.70
N LEU A 54 8.98 -7.31 0.95
CA LEU A 54 8.50 -7.02 -0.40
C LEU A 54 8.83 -8.16 -1.36
N THR A 55 10.07 -8.64 -1.36
CA THR A 55 10.50 -9.76 -2.19
C THR A 55 9.65 -11.00 -1.88
N LEU A 56 9.49 -11.37 -0.61
CA LEU A 56 8.64 -12.51 -0.22
C LEU A 56 7.19 -12.32 -0.66
N THR A 57 6.63 -11.13 -0.47
CA THR A 57 5.26 -10.81 -0.88
C THR A 57 5.09 -10.96 -2.39
N PHE A 58 6.01 -10.40 -3.17
CA PHE A 58 5.96 -10.46 -4.62
C PHE A 58 6.18 -11.88 -5.13
N THR A 59 7.17 -12.61 -4.61
CA THR A 59 7.45 -14.00 -4.98
C THR A 59 6.26 -14.90 -4.68
N ILE A 60 5.70 -14.85 -3.47
CA ILE A 60 4.54 -15.67 -3.11
C ILE A 60 3.32 -15.26 -3.93
N GLY A 61 3.07 -13.96 -4.09
CA GLY A 61 1.97 -13.46 -4.92
C GLY A 61 2.08 -13.93 -6.37
N PHE A 62 3.29 -13.87 -6.94
CA PHE A 62 3.58 -14.32 -8.29
C PHE A 62 3.41 -15.85 -8.44
N LEU A 63 3.88 -16.64 -7.48
CA LEU A 63 3.69 -18.10 -7.50
C LEU A 63 2.19 -18.46 -7.39
N LEU A 64 1.46 -17.82 -6.48
CA LEU A 64 0.00 -18.00 -6.35
C LEU A 64 -0.72 -17.57 -7.63
N TYR A 65 -0.27 -16.50 -8.29
CA TYR A 65 -0.86 -16.04 -9.55
C TYR A 65 -0.50 -16.97 -10.72
N THR A 66 0.68 -17.58 -10.71
CA THR A 66 1.10 -18.44 -11.84
C THR A 66 0.45 -19.81 -11.75
N TYR A 67 0.32 -20.37 -10.54
CA TYR A 67 -0.10 -21.76 -10.34
C TYR A 67 -1.48 -21.92 -9.69
N GLY A 68 -2.05 -20.83 -9.18
CA GLY A 68 -3.23 -20.86 -8.31
C GLY A 68 -4.59 -21.00 -8.97
N GLN A 69 -4.64 -21.35 -10.25
CA GLN A 69 -5.88 -21.51 -11.02
C GLN A 69 -6.64 -20.17 -11.24
N PRO A 70 -7.68 -20.12 -12.09
CA PRO A 70 -8.32 -18.85 -12.50
C PRO A 70 -8.83 -17.99 -11.35
N ILE A 71 -9.22 -18.60 -10.23
CA ILE A 71 -9.76 -17.89 -9.07
C ILE A 71 -8.68 -17.00 -8.42
N LEU A 72 -7.44 -17.49 -8.27
CA LEU A 72 -6.39 -16.68 -7.66
C LEU A 72 -5.91 -15.55 -8.58
N ASN A 73 -6.11 -15.70 -9.89
CA ASN A 73 -5.70 -14.71 -10.90
C ASN A 73 -6.77 -13.64 -11.13
N PHE A 74 -7.97 -13.88 -10.61
CA PHE A 74 -9.09 -12.99 -10.79
C PHE A 74 -8.84 -11.63 -10.10
N SER A 75 -9.14 -10.58 -10.87
CA SER A 75 -9.37 -9.24 -10.36
C SER A 75 -10.65 -8.73 -11.01
N TRP A 76 -11.54 -8.11 -10.23
CA TRP A 76 -12.81 -7.60 -10.76
C TRP A 76 -12.62 -6.55 -11.86
N ILE A 77 -11.44 -5.92 -11.92
CA ILE A 77 -11.07 -4.98 -12.98
C ILE A 77 -11.02 -5.63 -14.36
N GLN A 78 -10.73 -6.93 -14.43
CA GLN A 78 -10.75 -7.70 -15.68
C GLN A 78 -12.15 -7.74 -16.32
N LEU A 79 -13.20 -7.43 -15.55
CA LEU A 79 -14.58 -7.33 -16.03
C LEU A 79 -14.88 -5.97 -16.67
N ILE A 80 -14.00 -4.98 -16.51
CA ILE A 80 -14.16 -3.66 -17.14
C ILE A 80 -13.55 -3.75 -18.55
N PRO A 81 -14.32 -3.46 -19.61
CA PRO A 81 -13.77 -3.38 -20.96
C PRO A 81 -12.71 -2.27 -21.05
N SER A 82 -11.44 -2.65 -21.12
CA SER A 82 -10.35 -1.75 -21.50
C SER A 82 -10.32 -1.71 -23.02
N GLY A 83 -10.91 -0.68 -23.64
CA GLY A 83 -10.82 -0.50 -25.10
C GLY A 83 -9.35 -0.41 -25.53
N ASP A 84 -8.98 -1.12 -26.61
CA ASP A 84 -7.69 -1.20 -27.34
C ASP A 84 -6.36 -1.29 -26.53
N LYS A 85 -6.42 -1.19 -25.21
CA LYS A 85 -5.30 -1.38 -24.30
C LYS A 85 -5.39 -2.79 -23.77
N THR A 86 -4.37 -3.57 -24.10
CA THR A 86 -4.09 -4.94 -23.70
C THR A 86 -4.53 -5.25 -22.26
N ASN A 87 -4.88 -6.51 -22.01
CA ASN A 87 -5.29 -7.10 -20.72
C ASN A 87 -4.19 -7.04 -19.63
N GLU A 88 -3.53 -5.89 -19.46
CA GLU A 88 -2.55 -5.67 -18.41
C GLU A 88 -3.27 -5.52 -17.07
N PRO A 89 -2.70 -6.06 -15.97
CA PRO A 89 -3.25 -5.87 -14.64
C PRO A 89 -3.25 -4.39 -14.27
N GLN A 90 -4.41 -3.73 -14.35
CA GLN A 90 -4.55 -2.33 -13.96
C GLN A 90 -4.82 -2.26 -12.45
N ASN A 91 -4.06 -1.43 -11.72
CA ASN A 91 -4.31 -1.14 -10.31
C ASN A 91 -4.83 0.31 -10.19
N LEU A 92 -6.01 0.47 -9.59
CA LEU A 92 -6.70 1.75 -9.52
C LEU A 92 -5.93 2.79 -8.71
N MET A 93 -5.11 2.36 -7.76
CA MET A 93 -4.36 3.26 -6.88
C MET A 93 -3.14 3.88 -7.57
N VAL A 94 -2.71 3.34 -8.73
CA VAL A 94 -1.62 3.86 -9.55
C VAL A 94 -2.10 4.45 -10.88
N SER A 95 -3.41 4.45 -11.13
CA SER A 95 -4.02 5.00 -12.34
C SER A 95 -3.67 6.47 -12.58
N GLY A 96 -3.51 7.26 -11.51
CA GLY A 96 -3.04 8.65 -11.56
C GLY A 96 -1.60 8.82 -12.08
N LEU A 97 -0.80 7.75 -12.12
CA LEU A 97 0.56 7.76 -12.69
C LEU A 97 0.58 7.64 -14.22
N SER A 98 -0.56 7.36 -14.86
CA SER A 98 -0.66 7.17 -16.32
C SER A 98 -0.60 8.46 -17.15
N ILE A 99 -0.71 9.64 -16.50
CA ILE A 99 -0.64 10.96 -17.16
C ILE A 99 0.65 11.65 -16.71
N PRO A 100 1.67 11.87 -17.57
CA PRO A 100 3.05 12.18 -17.15
C PRO A 100 3.20 13.34 -16.16
N TRP A 101 2.60 14.51 -16.44
CA TRP A 101 2.71 15.67 -15.53
C TRP A 101 1.87 15.53 -14.27
N PHE A 102 0.72 14.85 -14.39
CA PHE A 102 -0.18 14.60 -13.27
C PHE A 102 0.39 13.52 -12.33
N ALA A 103 1.16 12.58 -12.87
CA ALA A 103 1.84 11.52 -12.14
C ALA A 103 2.80 12.09 -11.09
N TRP A 104 3.56 13.12 -11.43
CA TRP A 104 4.48 13.78 -10.50
C TRP A 104 3.75 14.47 -9.35
N ILE A 105 2.68 15.21 -9.65
CA ILE A 105 1.85 15.89 -8.63
C ILE A 105 1.20 14.84 -7.71
N PHE A 106 0.60 13.81 -8.31
CA PHE A 106 -0.02 12.70 -7.61
C PHE A 106 0.99 11.97 -6.71
N TRP A 107 2.18 11.68 -7.23
CA TRP A 107 3.24 10.99 -6.48
C TRP A 107 3.70 11.82 -5.28
N VAL A 108 3.95 13.12 -5.44
CA VAL A 108 4.32 14.00 -4.32
C VAL A 108 3.21 14.05 -3.28
N LEU A 109 1.95 14.23 -3.71
CA LEU A 109 0.80 14.21 -2.80
C LEU A 109 0.70 12.88 -2.04
N LEU A 110 0.87 11.76 -2.73
CA LEU A 110 0.80 10.43 -2.15
C LEU A 110 1.91 10.22 -1.12
N VAL A 111 3.17 10.48 -1.50
CA VAL A 111 4.35 10.34 -0.63
C VAL A 111 4.17 11.12 0.68
N ILE A 112 3.65 12.35 0.62
CA ILE A 112 3.45 13.16 1.84
C ILE A 112 2.29 12.62 2.71
N ASN A 113 1.24 12.08 2.09
CA ASN A 113 0.09 11.53 2.83
C ASN A 113 0.34 10.11 3.40
N VAL A 114 1.35 9.39 2.93
CA VAL A 114 1.64 8.00 3.34
C VAL A 114 1.58 7.79 4.87
N PRO A 115 2.24 8.59 5.74
CA PRO A 115 2.19 8.35 7.18
C PRO A 115 0.77 8.40 7.76
N ARG A 116 -0.08 9.25 7.21
CA ARG A 116 -1.47 9.39 7.65
C ARG A 116 -2.35 8.26 7.14
N LEU A 117 -2.17 7.86 5.87
CA LEU A 117 -2.87 6.72 5.28
C LEU A 117 -2.50 5.42 6.01
N ALA A 118 -1.20 5.16 6.19
CA ALA A 118 -0.69 4.04 6.98
C ALA A 118 -1.31 4.03 8.38
N LYS A 119 -1.34 5.16 9.09
CA LYS A 119 -1.96 5.26 10.41
C LYS A 119 -3.45 4.89 10.41
N ARG A 120 -4.20 5.28 9.38
CA ARG A 120 -5.63 4.94 9.25
C ARG A 120 -5.81 3.44 9.07
N GLU A 121 -5.02 2.83 8.19
CA GLU A 121 -5.04 1.39 7.96
C GLU A 121 -4.61 0.61 9.21
N GLU A 122 -3.54 1.04 9.88
CA GLU A 122 -3.08 0.41 11.13
C GLU A 122 -4.15 0.50 12.24
N ARG A 123 -4.91 1.59 12.31
CA ARG A 123 -6.04 1.68 13.23
C ARG A 123 -7.18 0.73 12.84
N ALA A 124 -7.48 0.63 11.55
CA ALA A 124 -8.55 -0.24 11.07
C ALA A 124 -8.24 -1.73 11.27
N PHE A 125 -6.99 -2.15 11.04
CA PHE A 125 -6.63 -3.57 11.03
C PHE A 125 -5.85 -4.05 12.25
N ARG A 126 -5.20 -3.18 13.03
CA ARG A 126 -4.39 -3.61 14.20
C ARG A 126 -4.94 -3.17 15.53
N GLN A 127 -5.71 -2.09 15.57
CA GLN A 127 -6.26 -1.62 16.84
C GLN A 127 -7.09 -2.73 17.48
N HIS A 128 -6.81 -3.00 18.76
CA HIS A 128 -7.44 -4.08 19.55
C HIS A 128 -7.07 -5.52 19.16
N THR A 129 -6.13 -5.74 18.23
CA THR A 129 -5.64 -7.09 17.92
C THR A 129 -4.84 -7.66 19.11
N ARG A 130 -5.23 -8.84 19.60
CA ARG A 130 -4.64 -9.54 20.74
C ARG A 130 -4.26 -10.97 20.34
N GLY A 131 -2.99 -11.32 20.55
CA GLY A 131 -2.49 -12.66 20.26
C GLY A 131 -2.33 -12.97 18.77
N TRP A 132 -1.80 -14.15 18.49
CA TRP A 132 -1.34 -14.52 17.15
C TRP A 132 -2.49 -14.87 16.18
N LYS A 133 -3.58 -15.46 16.68
CA LYS A 133 -4.74 -15.84 15.84
C LYS A 133 -5.43 -14.61 15.27
N GLU A 134 -5.69 -13.61 16.11
CA GLU A 134 -6.28 -12.35 15.67
C GLU A 134 -5.32 -11.60 14.74
N ALA A 135 -4.01 -11.60 15.02
CA ALA A 135 -3.00 -11.01 14.16
C ALA A 135 -3.01 -11.64 12.76
N LEU A 136 -3.08 -12.96 12.66
CA LEU A 136 -3.18 -13.66 11.38
C LEU A 136 -4.47 -13.29 10.64
N TRP A 137 -5.61 -13.37 11.31
CA TRP A 137 -6.91 -13.07 10.71
C TRP A 137 -7.00 -11.63 10.19
N GLN A 138 -6.53 -10.66 10.97
CA GLN A 138 -6.48 -9.27 10.56
C GLN A 138 -5.46 -9.01 9.45
N SER A 139 -4.41 -9.83 9.34
CA SER A 139 -3.43 -9.72 8.25
C SER A 139 -3.99 -10.25 6.93
N VAL A 140 -4.76 -11.35 6.97
CA VAL A 140 -5.49 -11.86 5.81
C VAL A 140 -6.55 -10.84 5.35
N LYS A 141 -7.34 -10.29 6.28
CA LYS A 141 -8.31 -9.23 5.95
C LYS A 141 -7.65 -8.01 5.34
N PHE A 142 -6.54 -7.56 5.92
CA PHE A 142 -5.74 -6.45 5.38
C PHE A 142 -5.40 -6.70 3.91
N GLY A 143 -4.87 -7.87 3.58
CA GLY A 143 -4.53 -8.22 2.21
C GLY A 143 -5.74 -8.31 1.28
N LEU A 144 -6.80 -9.02 1.69
CA LEU A 144 -8.00 -9.22 0.85
C LEU A 144 -8.79 -7.94 0.58
N VAL A 145 -8.73 -6.93 1.46
CA VAL A 145 -9.36 -5.63 1.20
C VAL A 145 -8.74 -4.94 -0.02
N HIS A 146 -7.48 -5.23 -0.35
CA HIS A 146 -6.85 -4.67 -1.55
C HIS A 146 -7.44 -5.22 -2.84
N CYS A 147 -8.14 -6.36 -2.80
CA CYS A 147 -8.88 -6.85 -3.96
C CYS A 147 -9.97 -5.87 -4.40
N PHE A 148 -10.54 -5.06 -3.48
CA PHE A 148 -11.50 -4.02 -3.83
C PHE A 148 -10.91 -2.90 -4.69
N VAL A 149 -9.60 -2.68 -4.64
CA VAL A 149 -8.92 -1.68 -5.49
C VAL A 149 -8.27 -2.28 -6.73
N GLY A 150 -8.55 -3.56 -7.02
CA GLY A 150 -8.11 -4.22 -8.24
C GLY A 150 -6.93 -5.18 -8.11
N VAL A 151 -6.43 -5.39 -6.89
CA VAL A 151 -5.35 -6.35 -6.67
C VAL A 151 -5.88 -7.77 -6.90
N PRO A 152 -5.22 -8.62 -7.71
CA PRO A 152 -5.64 -10.01 -7.87
C PRO A 152 -5.66 -10.77 -6.55
N ILE A 153 -6.55 -11.77 -6.40
CA ILE A 153 -6.70 -12.53 -5.15
C ILE A 153 -5.37 -13.14 -4.68
N ALA A 154 -4.53 -13.63 -5.59
CA ALA A 154 -3.19 -14.14 -5.30
C ALA A 154 -2.32 -13.13 -4.53
N PHE A 155 -2.26 -11.88 -5.01
CA PHE A 155 -1.52 -10.81 -4.35
C PHE A 155 -2.23 -10.32 -3.09
N GLY A 156 -3.56 -10.31 -3.06
CA GLY A 156 -4.34 -10.05 -1.85
C GLY A 156 -4.01 -11.04 -0.72
N LEU A 157 -3.85 -12.32 -1.03
CA LEU A 157 -3.39 -13.32 -0.06
C LEU A 157 -1.94 -13.11 0.33
N ALA A 158 -1.05 -12.82 -0.62
CA ALA A 158 0.36 -12.57 -0.34
C ALA A 158 0.60 -11.34 0.56
N LEU A 159 -0.27 -10.32 0.49
CA LEU A 159 -0.27 -9.15 1.39
C LEU A 159 -0.54 -9.51 2.86
N THR A 160 -0.88 -10.77 3.18
CA THR A 160 -0.83 -11.29 4.55
C THR A 160 0.57 -11.18 5.15
N ILE A 161 1.63 -11.33 4.34
CA ILE A 161 3.04 -11.27 4.78
C ILE A 161 3.40 -9.91 5.40
N PRO A 162 3.25 -8.76 4.69
CA PRO A 162 3.47 -7.45 5.29
C PRO A 162 2.44 -7.17 6.40
N GLY A 163 1.21 -7.70 6.26
CA GLY A 163 0.22 -7.64 7.33
C GLY A 163 0.73 -8.21 8.66
N LEU A 164 1.39 -9.36 8.62
CA LEU A 164 2.00 -10.00 9.79
C LEU A 164 3.19 -9.22 10.34
N LEU A 165 4.03 -8.62 9.48
CA LEU A 165 5.08 -7.70 9.90
C LEU A 165 4.49 -6.50 10.68
N PHE A 166 3.40 -5.92 10.16
CA PHE A 166 2.72 -4.81 10.83
C PHE A 166 2.07 -5.26 12.14
N ALA A 167 1.45 -6.44 12.18
CA ALA A 167 0.93 -7.00 13.42
C ALA A 167 2.04 -7.26 14.47
N TYR A 168 3.21 -7.74 14.04
CA TYR A 168 4.38 -7.90 14.90
C TYR A 168 4.85 -6.56 15.45
N THR A 169 5.06 -5.56 14.60
CA THR A 169 5.54 -4.23 15.03
C THR A 169 4.51 -3.51 15.90
N TYR A 170 3.22 -3.70 15.64
CA TYR A 170 2.13 -3.31 16.54
C TYR A 170 2.25 -3.96 17.92
N SER A 171 2.52 -5.26 17.99
CA SER A 171 2.71 -5.95 19.29
C SER A 171 3.89 -5.41 20.11
N LYS A 172 4.88 -4.78 19.45
CA LYS A 172 6.09 -4.25 20.10
C LYS A 172 6.02 -2.77 20.47
N GLY A 173 5.18 -1.98 19.81
CA GLY A 173 5.16 -0.52 20.01
C GLY A 173 3.83 0.16 19.68
N GLY A 174 2.75 -0.62 19.59
CA GLY A 174 1.41 -0.16 19.28
C GLY A 174 1.29 0.45 17.88
N ILE A 175 0.21 1.21 17.69
CA ILE A 175 -0.12 1.84 16.40
C ILE A 175 1.02 2.71 15.86
N ARG A 176 1.74 3.44 16.73
CA ARG A 176 2.79 4.36 16.27
C ARG A 176 3.97 3.63 15.63
N LEU A 177 4.43 2.52 16.22
CA LEU A 177 5.53 1.76 15.64
C LEU A 177 5.09 1.07 14.35
N SER A 178 3.90 0.46 14.34
CA SER A 178 3.36 -0.17 13.13
C SER A 178 3.19 0.83 11.98
N THR A 179 2.66 2.03 12.29
CA THR A 179 2.53 3.12 11.31
C THR A 179 3.88 3.49 10.70
N ALA A 180 4.96 3.54 11.50
CA ALA A 180 6.28 3.89 11.00
C ALA A 180 6.82 2.82 10.03
N TRP A 181 6.69 1.55 10.38
CA TRP A 181 7.11 0.43 9.52
C TRP A 181 6.29 0.36 8.23
N HIS A 182 4.98 0.54 8.33
CA HIS A 182 4.08 0.58 7.17
C HIS A 182 4.37 1.79 6.28
N ALA A 183 4.64 2.97 6.85
CA ALA A 183 5.05 4.14 6.06
C ALA A 183 6.36 3.90 5.28
N VAL A 184 7.36 3.30 5.92
CA VAL A 184 8.62 2.92 5.25
C VAL A 184 8.35 1.89 4.14
N TYR A 185 7.53 0.88 4.40
CA TYR A 185 7.12 -0.12 3.40
C TYR A 185 6.50 0.55 2.16
N ASN A 186 5.54 1.45 2.35
CA ASN A 186 4.88 2.16 1.26
C ASN A 186 5.83 3.08 0.51
N TRP A 187 6.73 3.80 1.20
CA TRP A 187 7.71 4.64 0.52
C TRP A 187 8.72 3.86 -0.30
N VAL A 188 9.14 2.67 0.15
CA VAL A 188 10.01 1.80 -0.65
C VAL A 188 9.28 1.37 -1.92
N ILE A 189 8.02 0.93 -1.83
CA ILE A 189 7.20 0.60 -3.03
C ILE A 189 7.10 1.80 -3.97
N LEU A 190 6.74 2.98 -3.45
CA LEU A 190 6.59 4.19 -4.27
C LEU A 190 7.90 4.64 -4.92
N THR A 191 9.03 4.39 -4.27
CA THR A 191 10.36 4.65 -4.84
C THR A 191 10.63 3.72 -6.02
N PHE A 192 10.43 2.40 -5.86
CA PHE A 192 10.58 1.44 -6.96
C PHE A 192 9.65 1.75 -8.13
N ALA A 193 8.37 2.05 -7.84
CA ALA A 193 7.42 2.43 -8.88
C ALA A 193 7.87 3.67 -9.66
N MET A 194 8.41 4.68 -8.98
CA MET A 194 8.92 5.89 -9.62
C MET A 194 10.17 5.64 -10.45
N LEU A 195 11.10 4.81 -9.96
CA LEU A 195 12.30 4.42 -10.70
C LEU A 195 11.96 3.65 -11.99
N PHE A 196 10.97 2.76 -11.92
CA PHE A 196 10.46 2.03 -13.08
C PHE A 196 9.81 2.97 -14.10
N ILE A 197 8.91 3.87 -13.65
CA ILE A 197 8.23 4.84 -14.55
C ILE A 197 9.21 5.82 -15.20
N SER A 198 10.31 6.16 -14.52
CA SER A 198 11.36 7.03 -15.07
C SER A 198 12.36 6.33 -15.98
N GLY A 199 12.23 5.01 -16.19
CA GLY A 199 13.11 4.22 -17.05
C GLY A 199 14.52 4.00 -16.46
N ILE A 200 14.69 4.18 -15.15
CA ILE A 200 15.95 3.93 -14.44
C ILE A 200 16.09 2.42 -14.12
N LEU A 201 14.97 1.75 -13.88
CA LEU A 201 14.82 0.30 -13.69
C LEU A 201 13.91 -0.27 -14.78
#